data_AF-A0A3E0TWD4-F1
#
_entry.id   AF-A0A3E0TWD4-F1
#
_cell.length_a   1.000
_cell.length_b   1.000
_cell.length_c   1.000
_cell.angle_alpha   90.00
_cell.angle_beta   90.00
_cell.angle_gamma   90.00
#
_symmetry.space_group_name_H-M   'P 1'
#
loop_
_entity.id
_entity.type
_entity.pdbx_description
1 polymer ?
#
loop_
_entity_poly.entity_id
_entity_poly.type
_entity_poly.pdbx_seq_one_letter_code
_entity_poly.pdbx_strand_id
1 'polypeptide(L)' 'MLRLVTVVFVLAVAIGCSNRELYQLGQGYQKSDCIQNAQSGEEFQNCHQAGKPYQEYKKEREAVVESQKSEGDKR' A
#
# COMPACT_ATOMS: atom_id res chain seq x y z
N MET A 1 0.48 -33.03 16.46
CA MET A 1 1.60 -32.80 15.53
C MET A 1 1.13 -32.10 14.25
N LEU A 2 0.42 -32.78 13.33
CA LEU A 2 0.03 -32.21 12.03
C LEU A 2 -0.79 -30.89 12.11
N ARG A 3 -1.76 -30.81 13.03
CA ARG A 3 -2.58 -29.60 13.25
C ARG A 3 -1.76 -28.38 13.67
N LEU A 4 -0.72 -28.56 14.49
CA LEU A 4 0.16 -27.47 14.92
C LEU A 4 1.03 -26.97 13.76
N VAL A 5 1.51 -27.88 12.92
CA VAL A 5 2.29 -27.53 11.71
C VAL A 5 1.45 -26.70 10.75
N THR A 6 0.19 -27.09 10.53
CA THR A 6 -0.72 -26.31 9.67
C THR A 6 -1.00 -24.91 10.23
N VAL A 7 -1.21 -24.78 11.54
CA VAL A 7 -1.45 -23.48 12.19
C VAL A 7 -0.23 -22.57 12.08
N VAL A 8 0.98 -23.11 12.32
CA VAL A 8 2.23 -22.36 12.19
C VAL A 8 2.46 -21.91 10.74
N PHE A 9 2.15 -22.76 9.77
CA PHE A 9 2.28 -22.43 8.35
C PHE A 9 1.32 -21.31 7.93
N VAL A 10 0.05 -21.36 8.36
CA VAL A 10 -0.93 -20.31 8.09
C VAL A 10 -0.51 -18.98 8.73
N LEU A 11 0.00 -19.01 9.97
CA LEU A 11 0.51 -17.81 10.63
C LEU A 11 1.74 -17.24 9.93
N ALA A 12 2.66 -18.07 9.44
CA ALA A 12 3.83 -17.62 8.70
C ALA A 12 3.47 -16.93 7.38
N VAL A 13 2.44 -17.41 6.67
CA VAL A 13 1.93 -16.76 5.45
C VAL A 13 1.15 -15.48 5.77
N ALA A 14 0.53 -15.39 6.95
CA ALA A 14 -0.21 -14.20 7.41
C ALA A 14 0.68 -13.08 7.95
N ILE A 15 1.95 -13.34 8.28
CA ILE A 15 2.96 -12.28 8.51
C ILE A 15 3.29 -11.70 7.14
N GLY A 16 2.38 -10.83 6.68
CA GLY A 16 2.32 -10.36 5.31
C GLY A 16 3.65 -9.81 4.81
N CYS A 17 3.92 -10.09 3.55
CA CYS A 17 4.90 -9.38 2.74
C CYS A 17 4.86 -7.89 3.07
N SER A 18 6.03 -7.31 3.32
CA SER A 18 6.19 -5.95 3.82
C SER A 18 5.28 -4.97 3.08
N ASN A 19 4.46 -4.21 3.83
CA ASN A 19 3.59 -3.16 3.28
C ASN A 19 4.34 -2.16 2.36
N ARG A 20 5.66 -2.04 2.54
CA ARG A 20 6.53 -1.22 1.70
C ARG A 20 6.71 -1.79 0.29
N GLU A 21 6.90 -3.09 0.15
CA GLU A 21 7.06 -3.74 -1.16
C GLU A 21 5.75 -3.67 -1.95
N LEU A 22 4.62 -3.94 -1.28
CA LEU A 22 3.31 -3.80 -1.88
C LEU A 22 3.02 -2.34 -2.31
N TYR A 23 3.42 -1.37 -1.49
CA TYR A 23 3.32 0.04 -1.84
C TYR A 23 4.17 0.42 -3.07
N GLN A 24 5.41 -0.06 -3.13
CA GLN A 24 6.31 0.19 -4.25
C GLN A 24 5.77 -0.44 -5.55
N LEU A 25 5.22 -1.66 -5.48
CA LEU A 25 4.55 -2.30 -6.61
C LEU A 25 3.34 -1.48 -7.09
N GLY A 26 2.49 -1.02 -6.15
CA GLY A 26 1.32 -0.19 -6.47
C GLY A 26 1.67 1.17 -7.07
N GLN A 27 2.75 1.81 -6.60
CA GLN A 27 3.27 3.03 -7.22
C GLN A 27 3.86 2.79 -8.60
N GLY A 28 4.58 1.68 -8.79
CA GLY A 28 5.13 1.31 -10.10
C GLY A 28 4.02 1.13 -11.14
N TYR A 29 2.92 0.49 -10.76
CA TYR A 29 1.75 0.33 -11.63
C TYR A 29 1.10 1.67 -11.97
N GLN A 30 0.78 2.50 -10.97
CA GLN A 30 0.19 3.83 -11.19
C GLN A 30 1.08 4.74 -12.06
N LYS A 31 2.40 4.68 -11.84
CA LYS A 31 3.37 5.42 -12.65
C LYS A 31 3.37 4.93 -14.09
N SER A 32 3.37 3.61 -14.31
CA SER A 32 3.36 3.05 -15.66
C SER A 32 2.09 3.38 -16.42
N ASP A 33 0.94 3.35 -15.74
CA ASP A 33 -0.35 3.68 -16.33
C ASP A 33 -0.43 5.18 -16.67
N CYS A 34 0.02 6.05 -15.77
CA CYS A 34 0.13 7.49 -16.02
C CYS A 34 1.00 7.79 -17.25
N ILE A 35 2.17 7.14 -17.35
CA ILE A 35 3.07 7.32 -18.49
C ILE A 35 2.44 6.84 -19.80
N GLN A 36 1.73 5.71 -19.79
CA GLN A 36 1.05 5.21 -20.99
C GLN A 36 -0.07 6.14 -21.48
N ASN A 37 -0.73 6.83 -20.55
CA ASN A 37 -1.84 7.74 -20.85
C ASN A 37 -1.41 9.21 -21.05
N ALA A 38 -0.13 9.54 -20.85
CA ALA A 38 0.38 10.90 -21.03
C ALA A 38 0.38 11.28 -22.53
N GLN A 39 -0.24 12.40 -22.87
CA GLN A 39 -0.38 12.89 -24.25
C GLN A 39 0.61 14.01 -24.59
N SER A 40 1.28 14.55 -23.57
CA SER A 40 2.26 15.64 -23.69
C SER A 40 3.52 15.38 -22.88
N GLY A 41 4.60 16.09 -23.23
CA GLY A 41 5.85 16.03 -22.48
C GLY A 41 5.71 16.54 -21.05
N GLU A 42 4.81 17.50 -20.81
CA GLU A 42 4.52 18.02 -19.46
C GLU A 42 3.80 16.97 -18.60
N GLU A 43 2.79 16.30 -19.14
CA GLU A 43 2.10 15.20 -18.44
C GLU A 43 3.05 14.05 -18.12
N PHE A 44 3.96 13.71 -19.03
CA PHE A 44 4.99 12.71 -18.78
C PHE A 44 5.89 13.10 -17.60
N GLN A 45 6.34 14.36 -17.53
CA GLN A 45 7.15 14.85 -16.40
C GLN A 45 6.37 14.84 -15.09
N ASN A 46 5.08 15.16 -15.14
CA ASN A 46 4.20 15.12 -13.96
C ASN A 46 4.02 13.68 -13.45
N CYS A 47 3.88 12.68 -14.33
CA CYS A 47 3.83 11.27 -13.94
C CYS A 47 5.10 10.80 -13.21
N HIS A 48 6.26 11.38 -13.52
CA HIS A 48 7.51 11.07 -12.83
C HIS A 48 7.60 11.66 -11.42
N GLN A 49 6.82 12.71 -11.13
CA GLN A 49 6.83 13.44 -9.86
C GLN A 49 5.64 13.10 -8.94
N ALA A 50 4.63 12.38 -9.44
CA ALA A 50 3.39 12.09 -8.73
C ALA A 50 3.51 11.13 -7.51
N GLY A 51 4.67 10.48 -7.32
CA GLY A 51 4.87 9.50 -6.26
C GLY A 51 5.19 10.13 -4.90
N LYS A 52 4.35 9.90 -3.88
CA LYS A 52 4.65 10.29 -2.49
C LYS A 52 5.71 9.37 -1.86
N PRO A 53 6.49 9.83 -0.87
CA PRO A 53 7.31 8.95 -0.05
C PRO A 53 6.47 7.96 0.76
N TYR A 54 6.97 6.73 0.94
CA TYR A 54 6.27 5.69 1.71
C TYR A 54 5.90 6.13 3.14
N GLN A 55 6.73 6.94 3.78
CA GLN A 55 6.46 7.43 5.15
C GLN A 55 5.22 8.32 5.23
N GLU A 56 5.00 9.18 4.22
CA GLU A 56 3.81 10.04 4.17
C GLU A 56 2.55 9.20 3.95
N TYR A 57 2.60 8.26 3.00
CA TYR A 57 1.52 7.30 2.79
C TYR A 57 1.20 6.51 4.06
N LYS A 58 2.23 6.03 4.78
CA LYS A 58 2.05 5.28 6.02
C LYS A 58 1.34 6.12 7.08
N LYS A 59 1.75 7.37 7.26
CA LYS A 59 1.14 8.32 8.19
C LYS A 59 -0.34 8.59 7.86
N GLU A 60 -0.66 8.81 6.58
CA GLU A 60 -2.03 9.01 6.12
C GLU A 60 -2.90 7.77 6.39
N ARG A 61 -2.37 6.57 6.13
CA ARG A 61 -3.08 5.30 6.39
C ARG A 61 -3.32 5.06 7.88
N GLU A 62 -2.35 5.34 8.72
CA GLU A 62 -2.49 5.21 10.18
C GLU A 62 -3.55 6.18 10.72
N ALA A 63 -3.58 7.43 10.22
CA ALA A 63 -4.59 8.40 10.61
C ALA A 63 -6.02 7.97 10.23
N VAL A 64 -6.21 7.33 9.07
CA VAL A 64 -7.52 6.79 8.64
C VAL A 64 -7.94 5.59 9.49
N VAL A 65 -7.00 4.70 9.84
CA VAL A 65 -7.29 3.55 10.71
C VAL A 65 -7.65 4.03 12.11
N GLU A 66 -6.95 5.04 12.62
CA GLU A 66 -7.21 5.64 13.93
C GLU A 66 -8.56 6.37 13.97
N SER A 67 -8.91 7.11 12.91
CA SER A 67 -10.22 7.77 12.82
C SER A 67 -11.37 6.75 12.79
N GLN A 68 -11.24 5.68 12.00
CA GLN A 68 -12.25 4.62 11.94
C GLN A 68 -12.39 3.86 13.26
N LYS A 69 -11.29 3.68 14.01
CA LYS A 69 -11.32 3.05 15.33
C LYS A 69 -12.09 3.90 16.35
N SER A 70 -11.99 5.23 16.27
CA SER A 70 -12.74 6.14 17.15
C SER A 70 -14.23 6.24 16.83
N GLU A 71 -14.64 5.94 15.59
CA GLU A 71 -16.04 5.90 15.18
C GLU A 71 -16.72 4.54 15.46
N GLY A 72 -15.95 3.45 15.48
CA GLY A 72 -16.43 2.12 15.83
C GLY A 72 -16.68 1.88 17.33
N ASP A 73 -16.16 2.75 18.21
CA ASP A 73 -16.32 2.67 19.68
C ASP A 73 -17.59 3.36 20.20
N LYS A 74 -18.39 3.98 19.31
CA LYS A 74 -19.66 4.64 19.66
C LYS A 74 -20.92 3.88 19.22
N ARG A 75 -20.81 2.64 18.74
CA ARG A 75 -21.96 1.83 18.31
C ARG A 75 -22.14 0.58 19.17
#